data_AF-A0A199AY79-F1
#
_entry.id   AF-A0A199AY79-F1
#
_cell.length_a   1.000
_cell.length_b   1.000
_cell.length_c   1.000
_cell.angle_alpha   90.00
_cell.angle_beta   90.00
_cell.angle_gamma   90.00
#
_symmetry.space_group_name_H-M   'P 1'
#
loop_
_entity.id
_entity.type
_entity.pdbx_description
1 polymer ?
#
loop_
_entity_poly.entity_id
_entity_poly.type
_entity_poly.pdbx_seq_one_letter_code
_entity_poly.pdbx_strand_id
1 'polypeptide(L)'
;MPLPHFACRRLGLAVALVGAVSALGPATAAADPDAAGPPGAAPPIPRGMPQVVSDVLGPEDPAFWNPAIPGTRVLTPLEPRAEVICATGFVPVISCSTVNRWDFDSRQRSLEFVDVPVIGGPPLRVWFDVPRLGDGSTREPVHRAVTWWLTDRTLS
;
A
#
# COMPACT_ATOMS: atom_id res chain seq x y z
N MET A 1 3.23 -39.90 -23.58
CA MET A 1 4.64 -40.24 -23.89
C MET A 1 4.78 -40.26 -25.41
N PRO A 2 5.74 -39.58 -26.05
CA PRO A 2 7.03 -39.06 -25.57
C PRO A 2 7.18 -37.51 -25.59
N LEU A 3 8.19 -37.04 -24.87
CA LEU A 3 8.61 -35.65 -24.65
C LEU A 3 9.50 -35.11 -25.81
N PRO A 4 9.65 -33.78 -25.91
CA PRO A 4 10.15 -33.08 -27.11
C PRO A 4 11.68 -33.11 -27.27
N HIS A 5 12.09 -33.06 -28.54
CA HIS A 5 13.47 -32.85 -28.97
C HIS A 5 14.00 -31.48 -28.53
N PHE A 6 15.13 -31.49 -27.83
CA PHE A 6 15.95 -30.33 -27.54
C PHE A 6 16.52 -29.75 -28.85
N ALA A 7 16.13 -28.53 -29.19
CA ALA A 7 16.79 -27.74 -30.22
C ALA A 7 17.22 -26.39 -29.62
N CYS A 8 18.44 -26.36 -29.09
CA CYS A 8 19.20 -25.15 -28.79
C CYS A 8 19.19 -24.20 -29.99
N ARG A 9 18.57 -23.03 -29.84
CA ARG A 9 18.70 -21.93 -30.83
C ARG A 9 19.14 -20.65 -30.15
N ARG A 10 20.48 -20.57 -30.01
CA ARG A 10 21.39 -19.41 -30.06
C ARG A 10 20.87 -18.07 -29.53
N LEU A 11 21.44 -17.70 -28.38
CA LEU A 11 21.57 -16.36 -27.81
C LEU A 11 21.96 -15.31 -28.88
N GLY A 12 21.14 -14.27 -29.02
CA GLY A 12 21.49 -13.03 -29.71
C GLY A 12 21.60 -11.91 -28.68
N LEU A 13 22.83 -11.57 -28.31
CA LEU A 13 23.18 -10.51 -27.37
C LEU A 13 23.54 -9.25 -28.16
N ALA A 14 22.89 -8.12 -27.87
CA ALA A 14 23.29 -6.81 -28.37
C ALA A 14 22.99 -5.74 -27.31
N VAL A 15 23.95 -5.51 -26.41
CA VAL A 15 23.98 -4.36 -25.50
C VAL A 15 24.89 -3.32 -26.15
N ALA A 16 24.32 -2.20 -26.57
CA ALA A 16 25.07 -1.04 -27.04
C ALA A 16 25.32 -0.08 -25.86
N LEU A 17 26.54 -0.12 -25.31
CA LEU A 17 27.05 0.86 -24.36
C LEU A 17 27.77 1.97 -25.15
N VAL A 18 27.16 3.16 -25.23
CA VAL A 18 27.83 4.36 -25.74
C VAL A 18 28.59 5.00 -24.58
N GLY A 19 29.91 4.98 -24.69
CA GLY A 19 30.83 5.58 -23.73
C GLY A 19 30.84 7.09 -23.80
N ALA A 20 30.66 7.74 -22.64
CA ALA A 20 31.01 9.13 -22.44
C ALA A 20 32.37 9.20 -21.72
N VAL A 21 33.27 9.98 -22.31
CA VAL A 21 34.69 10.12 -21.99
C VAL A 21 34.88 10.66 -20.57
N SER A 22 35.63 9.92 -19.75
CA SER A 22 36.16 10.41 -18.48
C SER A 22 37.45 11.20 -18.74
N ALA A 23 37.40 12.50 -18.56
CA ALA A 23 38.59 13.32 -18.37
C ALA A 23 38.39 14.17 -17.13
N LEU A 24 39.08 13.82 -16.03
CA LEU A 24 39.67 14.70 -15.00
C LEU A 24 40.38 13.81 -13.97
N GLY A 25 41.58 14.25 -13.58
CA GLY A 25 42.67 13.42 -13.03
C GLY A 25 42.52 12.97 -11.57
N PRO A 26 43.52 12.23 -11.05
CA PRO A 26 43.45 11.70 -9.70
C PRO A 26 43.85 12.79 -8.71
N ALA A 27 42.89 13.29 -7.94
CA ALA A 27 43.17 13.98 -6.69
C ALA A 27 42.79 13.02 -5.55
N THR A 28 43.79 12.41 -4.93
CA THR A 28 43.61 11.71 -3.65
C THR A 28 43.30 12.76 -2.58
N ALA A 29 42.03 13.05 -2.36
CA ALA A 29 41.58 13.81 -1.19
C ALA A 29 41.04 12.81 -0.16
N ALA A 30 41.67 12.81 1.01
CA ALA A 30 41.34 11.97 2.16
C ALA A 30 39.85 12.07 2.51
N ALA A 31 39.25 10.94 2.87
CA ALA A 31 37.89 10.87 3.38
C ALA A 31 37.76 11.68 4.67
N ASP A 32 36.84 12.64 4.68
CA ASP A 32 36.32 13.23 5.89
C ASP A 32 35.11 12.38 6.33
N PRO A 33 35.20 11.63 7.45
CA PRO A 33 34.09 10.80 7.93
C PRO A 33 32.90 11.63 8.46
N ASP A 34 33.02 12.96 8.54
CA ASP A 34 31.94 13.87 8.93
C ASP A 34 31.12 14.42 7.74
N ALA A 35 31.39 13.98 6.50
CA ALA A 35 30.63 14.40 5.30
C ALA A 35 29.31 13.64 5.08
N ALA A 36 28.77 12.96 6.09
CA ALA A 36 27.42 12.41 6.03
C ALA A 36 26.41 13.54 6.28
N GLY A 37 26.18 14.35 5.24
CA GLY A 37 25.05 15.28 5.22
C GLY A 37 23.74 14.54 5.54
N PRO A 38 22.74 15.22 6.16
CA PRO A 38 21.48 14.60 6.53
C PRO A 38 20.90 13.83 5.33
N PRO A 39 20.31 12.65 5.54
CA PRO A 39 19.80 11.83 4.44
C PRO A 39 18.93 12.71 3.55
N GLY A 40 19.38 12.87 2.30
CA GLY A 40 18.67 13.70 1.33
C GLY A 40 17.21 13.29 1.30
N ALA A 41 16.31 14.29 1.38
CA ALA A 41 14.88 14.04 1.34
C ALA A 41 14.57 13.10 0.17
N ALA A 42 13.93 11.97 0.47
CA ALA A 42 13.55 11.00 -0.54
C ALA A 42 12.76 11.73 -1.66
N PRO A 43 13.03 11.43 -2.94
CA PRO A 43 12.35 12.10 -4.04
C PRO A 43 10.83 11.95 -3.87
N PRO A 44 10.04 12.99 -4.19
CA PRO A 44 8.60 12.95 -4.02
C PRO A 44 8.02 11.79 -4.85
N ILE A 45 7.29 10.91 -4.19
CA ILE A 45 6.66 9.75 -4.85
C ILE A 45 5.66 10.28 -5.89
N PRO A 46 5.74 9.82 -7.16
CA PRO A 46 4.77 10.20 -8.18
C PRO A 46 3.34 9.89 -7.74
N ARG A 47 2.42 10.84 -7.93
CA ARG A 47 0.99 10.60 -7.65
C ARG A 47 0.49 9.38 -8.43
N GLY A 48 -0.32 8.57 -7.77
CA GLY A 48 -0.88 7.35 -8.35
C GLY A 48 0.04 6.14 -8.32
N MET A 49 1.28 6.30 -7.84
CA MET A 49 2.14 5.15 -7.61
C MET A 49 1.60 4.32 -6.44
N PRO A 50 1.41 3.00 -6.63
CA PRO A 50 1.00 2.11 -5.55
C PRO A 50 2.11 2.02 -4.50
N GLN A 51 1.77 2.27 -3.25
CA GLN A 51 2.68 2.19 -2.11
C GLN A 51 2.03 1.40 -0.98
N VAL A 52 2.86 0.67 -0.24
CA VAL A 52 2.42 0.04 1.01
C VAL A 52 2.13 1.16 2.01
N VAL A 53 0.94 1.10 2.61
CA VAL A 53 0.50 2.07 3.61
C VAL A 53 0.81 1.51 4.99
N SER A 54 1.45 2.30 5.85
CA SER A 54 1.90 1.87 7.18
C SER A 54 0.89 2.15 8.29
N ASP A 55 -0.03 3.09 8.09
CA ASP A 55 -1.04 3.55 9.05
C ASP A 55 -2.40 2.87 8.80
N VAL A 56 -2.39 1.55 8.68
CA VAL A 56 -3.62 0.76 8.48
C VAL A 56 -4.30 0.54 9.83
N LEU A 57 -5.56 0.96 9.93
CA LEU A 57 -6.42 0.71 11.08
C LEU A 57 -7.40 -0.41 10.70
N GLY A 58 -7.37 -1.50 11.47
CA GLY A 58 -8.32 -2.61 11.39
C GLY A 58 -9.56 -2.37 12.27
N PRO A 59 -10.66 -3.12 12.07
CA PRO A 59 -11.91 -2.92 12.81
C PRO A 59 -11.78 -3.18 14.33
N GLU A 60 -10.77 -3.94 14.75
CA GLU A 60 -10.41 -4.18 16.14
C GLU A 60 -9.74 -2.98 16.81
N ASP A 61 -9.18 -2.05 16.04
CA ASP A 61 -8.50 -0.88 16.56
C ASP A 61 -9.52 0.13 17.12
N PRO A 62 -9.40 0.57 18.39
CA PRO A 62 -10.30 1.59 18.95
C PRO A 62 -10.23 2.93 18.20
N ALA A 63 -9.14 3.24 17.51
CA ALA A 63 -8.99 4.44 16.69
C ALA A 63 -9.72 4.36 15.34
N PHE A 64 -10.20 3.18 14.93
CA PHE A 64 -10.76 2.96 13.59
C PHE A 64 -11.86 3.97 13.22
N TRP A 65 -12.80 4.22 14.14
CA TRP A 65 -13.94 5.12 13.92
C TRP A 65 -13.66 6.58 14.28
N ASN A 66 -12.47 6.90 14.80
CA ASN A 66 -12.14 8.26 15.22
C ASN A 66 -11.65 9.07 14.00
N PRO A 67 -12.39 10.09 13.53
CA PRO A 67 -11.98 10.89 12.37
C PRO A 67 -10.77 11.80 12.64
N ALA A 68 -10.44 12.06 13.91
CA ALA A 68 -9.29 12.88 14.29
C ALA A 68 -7.95 12.13 14.13
N ILE A 69 -7.98 10.80 14.03
CA ILE A 69 -6.79 9.98 13.88
C ILE A 69 -6.56 9.71 12.38
N PRO A 70 -5.41 10.10 11.80
CA PRO A 70 -5.09 9.75 10.42
C PRO A 70 -4.89 8.24 10.30
N GLY A 71 -5.23 7.68 9.14
CA GLY A 71 -5.12 6.24 8.93
C GLY A 71 -5.95 5.74 7.76
N THR A 72 -5.47 4.68 7.11
CA THR A 72 -6.25 3.91 6.14
C THR A 72 -7.10 2.89 6.88
N ARG A 73 -8.42 3.06 6.83
CA ARG A 73 -9.36 2.19 7.54
C ARG A 73 -9.78 1.04 6.65
N VAL A 74 -9.51 -0.19 7.06
CA VAL A 74 -9.96 -1.39 6.35
C VAL A 74 -10.93 -2.15 7.26
N LEU A 75 -12.20 -2.19 6.87
CA LEU A 75 -13.28 -2.82 7.65
C LEU A 75 -13.14 -4.35 7.69
N THR A 76 -12.68 -4.93 6.59
CA THR A 76 -12.51 -6.38 6.51
C THR A 76 -11.22 -6.79 7.21
N PRO A 77 -11.25 -7.80 8.10
CA PRO A 77 -10.04 -8.29 8.76
C PRO A 77 -9.00 -8.74 7.73
N LEU A 78 -7.79 -8.21 7.88
CA LEU A 78 -6.65 -8.57 7.04
C LEU A 78 -6.15 -9.97 7.41
N GLU A 79 -5.70 -10.72 6.39
CA GLU A 79 -4.97 -11.96 6.65
C GLU A 79 -3.66 -11.67 7.38
N PRO A 80 -3.15 -12.65 8.15
CA PRO A 80 -1.80 -12.55 8.69
C PRO A 80 -0.79 -12.27 7.55
N ARG A 81 0.01 -11.21 7.70
CA ARG A 81 1.02 -10.74 6.73
C ARG A 81 0.45 -10.11 5.44
N ALA A 82 -0.86 -9.87 5.36
CA ALA A 82 -1.38 -9.03 4.29
C ALA A 82 -0.97 -7.57 4.53
N GLU A 83 -0.50 -6.93 3.47
CA GLU A 83 -0.20 -5.52 3.41
C GLU A 83 -1.28 -4.79 2.61
N VAL A 84 -1.57 -3.54 2.97
CA VAL A 84 -2.45 -2.67 2.20
C VAL A 84 -1.60 -1.80 1.30
N ILE A 85 -1.90 -1.83 0.01
CA ILE A 85 -1.26 -1.01 -1.02
C ILE A 85 -2.27 -0.03 -1.56
N CYS A 86 -1.95 1.25 -1.54
CA CYS A 86 -2.82 2.31 -2.03
C CYS A 86 -2.13 3.24 -3.04
N ALA A 87 -2.92 3.85 -3.91
CA ALA A 87 -2.49 4.91 -4.81
C ALA A 87 -2.25 6.21 -4.03
N THR A 88 -0.98 6.47 -3.70
CA THR A 88 -0.58 7.62 -2.89
C THR A 88 -0.55 8.93 -3.69
N GLY A 89 -0.55 10.07 -2.97
CA GLY A 89 -0.55 11.40 -3.58
C GLY A 89 -1.92 11.97 -3.94
N PHE A 90 -3.00 11.30 -3.51
CA PHE A 90 -4.38 11.80 -3.56
C PHE A 90 -4.96 11.95 -2.16
N VAL A 91 -5.76 12.99 -1.94
CA VAL A 91 -6.51 13.21 -0.71
C VAL A 91 -7.98 13.49 -1.09
N PRO A 92 -8.92 12.57 -0.84
CA PRO A 92 -8.72 11.23 -0.28
C PRO A 92 -8.01 10.26 -1.26
N VAL A 93 -7.43 9.20 -0.73
CA VAL A 93 -6.85 8.08 -1.51
C VAL A 93 -7.92 7.49 -2.41
N ILE A 94 -7.58 7.21 -3.68
CA ILE A 94 -8.56 6.85 -4.72
C ILE A 94 -8.64 5.34 -5.02
N SER A 95 -7.65 4.55 -4.60
CA SER A 95 -7.63 3.10 -4.82
C SER A 95 -6.73 2.44 -3.79
N CYS A 96 -7.19 1.32 -3.24
CA CYS A 96 -6.44 0.47 -2.34
C CYS A 96 -6.67 -1.01 -2.66
N SER A 97 -5.74 -1.85 -2.23
CA SER A 97 -5.75 -3.30 -2.42
C SER A 97 -5.02 -3.99 -1.29
N THR A 98 -5.27 -5.28 -1.09
CA THR A 98 -4.49 -6.13 -0.20
C THR A 98 -3.59 -7.06 -1.01
N VAL A 99 -2.37 -7.28 -0.53
CA VAL A 99 -1.43 -8.25 -1.11
C VAL A 99 -0.71 -8.97 0.01
N ASN A 100 -0.38 -10.24 -0.19
CA ASN A 100 0.55 -10.97 0.66
C ASN A 100 1.87 -11.12 -0.09
N ARG A 101 2.88 -10.34 0.27
CA ARG A 101 4.18 -10.34 -0.45
C ARG A 101 5.03 -11.56 -0.13
N TRP A 102 4.67 -12.34 0.89
CA TRP A 102 5.37 -13.57 1.27
C TRP A 102 4.89 -14.80 0.50
N ASP A 103 3.75 -14.70 -0.17
CA ASP A 103 3.19 -15.76 -0.98
C ASP A 103 3.06 -15.27 -2.43
N PHE A 104 3.98 -15.69 -3.29
CA PHE A 104 4.02 -15.22 -4.68
C PHE A 104 2.79 -15.63 -5.49
N ASP A 105 2.02 -16.62 -5.04
CA ASP A 105 0.77 -17.06 -5.67
C ASP A 105 -0.46 -16.30 -5.15
N SER A 106 -0.31 -15.51 -4.09
CA SER A 106 -1.41 -14.71 -3.53
C SER A 106 -1.83 -13.61 -4.50
N ARG A 107 -3.07 -13.71 -4.99
CA ARG A 107 -3.66 -12.67 -5.83
C ARG A 107 -3.88 -11.40 -5.02
N GLN A 108 -3.46 -10.27 -5.60
CA GLN A 108 -3.85 -8.95 -5.11
C GLN A 108 -5.39 -8.83 -5.16
N ARG A 109 -6.00 -8.42 -4.05
CA ARG A 109 -7.45 -8.21 -3.95
C ARG A 109 -7.74 -6.72 -3.89
N SER A 110 -8.51 -6.21 -4.85
CA SER A 110 -8.96 -4.82 -4.83
C SER A 110 -9.87 -4.58 -3.64
N LEU A 111 -9.74 -3.42 -3.00
CA LEU A 111 -10.67 -2.96 -1.98
C LEU A 111 -11.63 -1.96 -2.60
N GLU A 112 -12.90 -2.08 -2.23
CA GLU A 112 -13.90 -1.05 -2.46
C GLU A 112 -13.94 -0.09 -1.27
N PHE A 113 -14.58 1.07 -1.42
CA PHE A 113 -14.71 2.03 -0.33
C PHE A 113 -16.14 2.55 -0.17
N VAL A 114 -16.42 2.97 1.06
CA VAL A 114 -17.58 3.79 1.40
C VAL A 114 -17.10 5.00 2.17
N ASP A 115 -17.68 6.16 1.86
CA ASP A 115 -17.45 7.39 2.59
C ASP A 115 -18.53 7.53 3.66
N VAL A 116 -18.16 7.32 4.92
CA VAL A 116 -19.07 7.40 6.07
C VAL A 116 -19.16 8.85 6.53
N PRO A 117 -20.35 9.48 6.52
CA PRO A 117 -20.48 10.86 6.98
C PRO A 117 -20.18 10.94 8.48
N VAL A 118 -19.36 11.92 8.86
CA VAL A 118 -19.03 12.26 10.25
C VAL A 118 -19.46 13.68 10.55
N ILE A 119 -19.87 13.94 11.80
CA ILE A 119 -20.28 15.27 12.23
C ILE A 119 -19.03 16.14 12.41
N GLY A 120 -19.07 17.37 11.90
CA GLY A 120 -18.00 18.36 12.14
C GLY A 120 -16.71 18.15 11.36
N GLY A 121 -16.69 17.29 10.33
CA GLY A 121 -15.49 17.02 9.53
C GLY A 121 -15.76 16.43 8.15
N PRO A 122 -14.70 16.21 7.34
CA PRO A 122 -14.80 15.50 6.07
C PRO A 122 -15.19 14.03 6.30
N PRO A 123 -15.89 13.39 5.34
CA PRO A 123 -16.33 12.01 5.51
C PRO A 123 -15.16 11.05 5.73
N LEU A 124 -15.42 10.01 6.50
CA LEU A 124 -14.48 8.97 6.84
C LEU A 124 -14.48 7.89 5.76
N ARG A 125 -13.41 7.82 4.96
CA ARG A 125 -13.26 6.76 3.95
C ARG A 125 -12.89 5.43 4.59
N VAL A 126 -13.75 4.43 4.40
CA VAL A 126 -13.57 3.07 4.90
C VAL A 126 -13.50 2.10 3.74
N TRP A 127 -12.41 1.33 3.68
CA TRP A 127 -12.15 0.33 2.65
C TRP A 127 -12.62 -1.05 3.07
N PHE A 128 -13.05 -1.88 2.13
CA PHE A 128 -13.49 -3.25 2.39
C PHE A 128 -13.27 -4.17 1.20
N ASP A 129 -13.06 -5.45 1.50
CA ASP A 129 -12.90 -6.51 0.51
C ASP A 129 -14.29 -7.12 0.21
N VAL A 130 -14.85 -6.85 -0.97
CA VAL A 130 -16.19 -7.30 -1.38
C VAL A 130 -16.34 -8.83 -1.31
N PRO A 131 -15.43 -9.64 -1.91
CA PRO A 131 -15.44 -11.09 -1.77
C PRO A 131 -15.61 -11.60 -0.33
N ARG A 132 -15.01 -10.93 0.65
CA ARG A 132 -15.08 -11.32 2.07
C ARG A 132 -16.35 -10.85 2.77
N LEU A 133 -17.09 -9.91 2.20
CA LEU A 133 -18.30 -9.40 2.84
C LEU A 133 -19.38 -10.50 2.97
N GLY A 134 -19.34 -11.54 2.13
CA GLY A 134 -20.31 -12.64 2.11
C GLY A 134 -19.87 -13.95 2.76
N ASP A 135 -18.60 -14.08 3.18
CA ASP A 135 -18.07 -15.34 3.73
C ASP A 135 -18.19 -15.46 5.27
N GLY A 136 -18.68 -14.40 5.92
CA GLY A 136 -18.87 -14.33 7.37
C GLY A 136 -17.69 -13.72 8.15
N SER A 137 -16.52 -13.54 7.53
CA SER A 137 -15.34 -12.94 8.17
C SER A 137 -15.54 -11.47 8.56
N THR A 138 -16.47 -10.79 7.90
CA THR A 138 -16.80 -9.38 8.14
C THR A 138 -17.99 -9.17 9.07
N ARG A 139 -18.64 -10.24 9.55
CA ARG A 139 -19.90 -10.15 10.32
C ARG A 139 -19.76 -9.25 11.54
N GLU A 140 -18.76 -9.52 12.37
CA GLU A 140 -18.52 -8.76 13.60
C GLU A 140 -18.04 -7.32 13.31
N PRO A 141 -17.05 -7.08 12.42
CA PRO A 141 -16.68 -5.74 11.99
C PRO A 141 -17.85 -4.89 11.46
N VAL A 142 -18.68 -5.47 10.58
CA VAL A 142 -19.86 -4.81 10.01
C VAL A 142 -20.88 -4.53 11.11
N HIS A 143 -21.12 -5.50 12.00
CA HIS A 143 -22.02 -5.28 13.14
C HIS A 143 -21.54 -4.11 14.00
N ARG A 144 -20.26 -4.07 14.37
CA ARG A 144 -19.65 -2.95 15.11
C ARG A 144 -19.80 -1.62 14.39
N ALA A 145 -19.53 -1.59 13.08
CA ALA A 145 -19.69 -0.41 12.25
C ALA A 145 -21.12 0.14 12.26
N VAL A 146 -22.10 -0.76 12.06
CA VAL A 146 -23.52 -0.42 12.05
C VAL A 146 -23.97 0.01 13.44
N THR A 147 -23.59 -0.71 14.50
CA THR A 147 -23.90 -0.34 15.89
C THR A 147 -23.34 1.03 16.22
N TRP A 148 -22.07 1.30 15.93
CA TRP A 148 -21.46 2.63 16.09
C TRP A 148 -22.29 3.68 15.34
N TRP A 149 -22.58 3.45 14.07
CA TRP A 149 -23.32 4.42 13.26
C TRP A 149 -24.76 4.64 13.73
N LEU A 150 -25.37 3.70 14.45
CA LEU A 150 -26.71 3.85 15.01
C LEU A 150 -26.71 4.48 16.41
N THR A 151 -25.65 4.27 17.20
CA THR A 151 -25.59 4.66 18.62
C THR A 151 -24.81 5.95 18.85
N ASP A 152 -23.74 6.18 18.09
CA ASP A 152 -22.82 7.30 18.29
C ASP A 152 -23.22 8.58 17.52
N ARG A 153 -24.38 8.57 16.84
CA ARG A 153 -25.01 9.80 16.32
C ARG A 153 -25.53 10.74 17.42
N THR A 154 -25.34 10.38 18.70
CA THR A 154 -25.92 11.07 19.85
C THR A 154 -24.89 11.83 20.70
N LEU A 155 -23.60 11.76 20.38
CA LEU A 155 -22.60 12.65 20.98
C LEU A 155 -22.63 14.01 20.25
N SER A 156 -23.59 14.83 20.67
CA SER A 156 -23.64 16.29 20.49
C SER A 156 -22.50 17.02 21.19
#